data_AF-X7XS80-F1
#
_entry.id   AF-X7XS80-F1
#
_cell.length_a   1.000
_cell.length_b   1.000
_cell.length_c   1.000
_cell.angle_alpha   90.00
_cell.angle_beta   90.00
_cell.angle_gamma   90.00
#
_symmetry.space_group_name_H-M   'P 1'
#
loop_
_entity.id
_entity.type
_entity.pdbx_description
1 polymer ?
#
loop_
_entity_poly.entity_id
_entity_poly.type
_entity_poly.pdbx_seq_one_letter_code
_entity_poly.pdbx_strand_id
1 'polypeptide(L)'
;MRAISLVCWRRFRRRRAVDRAGAEVSEVDCPHFDHALAAYYLILPSEVSSNRARFDAMRYGLRVGDDGSHSAEEVMAMTRRRVRPEVKRRIMIGTYALSAGYYDAYYNQARRCAR
;
A
#
# COMPACT_ATOMS: atom_id res chain seq x y z
N MET A 1 -26.93 16.46 -12.58
CA MET A 1 -26.92 15.20 -13.32
C MET A 1 -25.55 14.55 -13.21
N ARG A 2 -25.36 13.61 -12.26
CA ARG A 2 -24.08 12.97 -11.98
C ARG A 2 -24.10 11.55 -12.55
N ALA A 3 -23.32 11.31 -13.60
CA ALA A 3 -23.19 10.02 -14.28
C ALA A 3 -22.31 8.99 -13.52
N ILE A 4 -22.08 9.18 -12.22
CA ILE A 4 -21.11 8.38 -11.43
C ILE A 4 -21.77 7.12 -10.83
N SER A 5 -23.10 7.02 -10.77
CA SER A 5 -23.79 5.92 -10.08
C SER A 5 -23.88 4.60 -10.86
N LEU A 6 -23.44 4.50 -12.11
CA LEU A 6 -23.70 3.30 -12.94
C LEU A 6 -22.58 2.24 -12.93
N VAL A 7 -21.37 2.58 -12.47
CA VAL A 7 -20.21 1.67 -12.59
C VAL A 7 -20.09 0.70 -11.41
N CYS A 8 -20.40 1.14 -10.18
CA CYS A 8 -20.33 0.28 -8.98
C CYS A 8 -21.33 -0.90 -9.02
N TRP A 9 -22.47 -0.69 -9.71
CA TRP A 9 -23.63 -1.58 -9.66
C TRP A 9 -23.52 -2.87 -10.47
N ARG A 10 -22.66 -2.94 -11.49
CA ARG A 10 -22.61 -4.10 -12.40
C ARG A 10 -21.94 -5.34 -11.81
N ARG A 11 -21.14 -5.21 -10.74
CA ARG A 11 -20.23 -6.29 -10.29
C ARG A 11 -20.82 -7.19 -9.18
N PHE A 12 -21.87 -6.77 -8.48
CA PHE A 12 -22.51 -7.50 -7.36
C PHE A 12 -23.80 -8.26 -7.74
N ARG A 13 -23.86 -8.87 -8.93
CA ARG A 13 -25.05 -9.58 -9.45
C ARG A 13 -25.26 -11.01 -8.92
N ARG A 14 -24.66 -11.39 -7.78
CA ARG A 14 -24.93 -12.68 -7.09
C ARG A 14 -25.84 -12.50 -5.87
N ARG A 15 -27.01 -11.86 -6.03
CA ARG A 15 -28.02 -11.76 -4.95
C ARG A 15 -28.78 -13.06 -4.68
N ARG A 16 -28.94 -13.89 -5.71
CA ARG A 16 -29.85 -15.06 -5.71
C ARG A 16 -29.58 -16.14 -4.67
N ALA A 17 -28.37 -16.23 -4.11
CA ALA A 17 -28.04 -17.25 -3.11
C ALA A 17 -28.46 -16.85 -1.69
N VAL A 18 -28.45 -15.54 -1.37
CA VAL A 18 -28.69 -15.05 -0.01
C VAL A 18 -30.18 -14.78 0.23
N ASP A 19 -30.93 -14.40 -0.82
CA ASP A 19 -32.39 -14.28 -0.77
C ASP A 19 -33.06 -15.61 -0.39
N ARG A 20 -32.53 -16.73 -0.90
CA ARG A 20 -33.04 -18.09 -0.57
C ARG A 20 -32.74 -18.50 0.86
N ALA A 21 -31.75 -17.88 1.50
CA ALA A 21 -31.42 -18.09 2.91
C ALA A 21 -32.22 -17.16 3.84
N GLY A 22 -33.17 -16.36 3.30
CA GLY A 22 -34.02 -15.47 4.09
C GLY A 22 -33.35 -14.16 4.51
N ALA A 23 -32.21 -13.78 3.91
CA ALA A 23 -31.54 -12.53 4.21
C ALA A 23 -32.14 -11.35 3.41
N GLU A 24 -32.36 -10.23 4.08
CA GLU A 24 -32.78 -8.98 3.44
C GLU A 24 -31.57 -8.24 2.86
N VAL A 25 -31.59 -7.93 1.56
CA VAL A 25 -30.50 -7.23 0.87
C VAL A 25 -30.90 -5.78 0.64
N SER A 26 -30.23 -4.86 1.32
CA SER A 26 -30.37 -3.42 1.08
C SER A 26 -29.23 -2.87 0.22
N GLU A 27 -29.56 -1.88 -0.60
CA GLU A 27 -28.59 -1.18 -1.45
C GLU A 27 -28.03 0.03 -0.70
N VAL A 28 -26.71 0.20 -0.76
CA VAL A 28 -26.01 1.33 -0.14
C VAL A 28 -25.10 2.01 -1.16
N ASP A 29 -25.09 3.33 -1.13
CA ASP A 29 -24.20 4.14 -1.95
C ASP A 29 -22.88 4.40 -1.22
N CYS A 30 -21.75 4.25 -1.93
CA CYS A 30 -20.41 4.52 -1.41
C CYS A 30 -19.71 5.59 -2.25
N PRO A 31 -19.89 6.89 -1.95
CA PRO A 31 -19.45 7.99 -2.81
C PRO A 31 -17.93 8.15 -2.92
N HIS A 32 -17.15 7.66 -1.95
CA HIS A 32 -15.69 7.79 -1.93
C HIS A 32 -14.95 6.57 -2.48
N PHE A 33 -15.67 5.55 -2.98
CA PHE A 33 -15.06 4.30 -3.42
C PHE A 33 -14.12 4.48 -4.62
N ASP A 34 -14.40 5.47 -5.48
CA ASP A 34 -13.57 5.82 -6.63
C ASP A 34 -12.15 6.27 -6.21
N HIS A 35 -11.99 6.81 -5.00
CA HIS A 35 -10.70 7.25 -4.46
C HIS A 35 -9.98 6.16 -3.67
N ALA A 36 -10.64 5.04 -3.37
CA ALA A 36 -10.10 3.99 -2.49
C ALA A 36 -8.80 3.39 -3.04
N LEU A 37 -8.73 3.14 -4.35
CA LEU A 37 -7.52 2.57 -4.97
C LEU A 37 -6.34 3.54 -4.92
N ALA A 38 -6.58 4.83 -5.17
CA ALA A 38 -5.54 5.85 -5.10
C ALA A 38 -5.02 6.00 -3.66
N ALA A 39 -5.92 6.06 -2.69
CA ALA A 39 -5.55 6.12 -1.27
C ALA A 39 -4.75 4.86 -0.84
N TYR A 40 -5.15 3.68 -1.32
CA TYR A 40 -4.45 2.42 -1.06
C TYR A 40 -2.99 2.47 -1.54
N TYR A 41 -2.75 2.96 -2.75
CA TYR A 41 -1.38 3.05 -3.30
C TYR A 41 -0.53 4.18 -2.72
N LEU A 42 -1.09 5.05 -1.87
CA LEU A 42 -0.32 6.03 -1.10
C LEU A 42 -0.03 5.53 0.31
N ILE A 43 -1.06 5.02 1.01
CA ILE A 43 -0.95 4.57 2.39
C ILE A 43 -0.14 3.28 2.49
N LEU A 44 -0.50 2.25 1.72
CA LEU A 44 0.13 0.93 1.84
C LEU A 44 1.65 0.99 1.55
N PRO A 45 2.14 1.64 0.47
CA PRO A 45 3.59 1.72 0.24
C PRO A 45 4.33 2.49 1.33
N SER A 46 3.71 3.52 1.93
CA SER A 46 4.27 4.28 3.04
C SER A 46 4.47 3.41 4.30
N GLU A 47 3.50 2.57 4.62
CA GLU A 47 3.63 1.62 5.73
C GLU A 47 4.62 0.50 5.41
N VAL A 48 4.62 0.00 4.17
CA VAL A 48 5.55 -1.03 3.71
C VAL A 48 7.00 -0.53 3.77
N SER A 49 7.27 0.74 3.41
CA SER A 49 8.63 1.31 3.49
C SER A 49 9.15 1.30 4.92
N SER A 50 8.35 1.74 5.88
CA SER A 50 8.72 1.77 7.29
C SER A 50 8.88 0.35 7.86
N ASN A 51 7.96 -0.55 7.54
CA ASN A 51 8.00 -1.95 8.00
C ASN A 51 9.19 -2.74 7.42
N ARG A 52 9.66 -2.38 6.23
CA ARG A 52 10.80 -3.04 5.59
C ARG A 52 12.14 -2.44 5.99
N ALA A 53 12.15 -1.27 6.63
CA ALA A 53 13.39 -0.60 7.06
C ALA A 53 14.22 -1.47 8.02
N ARG A 54 13.58 -2.29 8.86
CA ARG A 54 14.22 -3.21 9.82
C ARG A 54 15.05 -4.34 9.20
N PHE A 55 14.91 -4.62 7.90
CA PHE A 55 15.67 -5.68 7.23
C PHE A 55 16.96 -5.10 6.67
N ASP A 56 17.95 -4.92 7.54
CA ASP A 56 19.25 -4.31 7.25
C ASP A 56 20.43 -5.30 7.35
N ALA A 57 20.18 -6.58 7.67
CA ALA A 57 21.20 -7.62 7.91
C ALA A 57 22.05 -7.47 9.17
N MET A 58 21.77 -6.49 10.04
CA MET A 58 22.55 -6.30 11.26
C MET A 58 22.12 -7.26 12.36
N ARG A 59 20.81 -7.46 12.53
CA ARG A 59 20.26 -8.37 13.57
C ARG A 59 19.84 -9.73 13.03
N TYR A 60 19.26 -9.78 11.83
CA TYR A 60 18.71 -11.01 11.27
C TYR A 60 18.52 -10.92 9.75
N GLY A 61 18.30 -12.08 9.15
CA GLY A 61 18.02 -12.23 7.74
C GLY A 61 19.25 -12.55 6.91
N LEU A 62 19.12 -12.38 5.60
CA LEU A 62 20.23 -12.55 4.66
C LEU A 62 21.27 -11.46 4.91
N ARG A 63 22.55 -11.81 4.95
CA ARG A 63 23.68 -10.88 5.07
C ARG A 63 24.65 -11.13 3.93
N VAL A 64 24.92 -10.09 3.14
CA VAL A 64 25.66 -10.19 1.87
C VAL A 64 26.88 -9.29 1.91
N GLY A 65 28.04 -9.84 1.53
CA GLY A 65 29.29 -9.08 1.46
C GLY A 65 29.93 -8.82 2.82
N ASP A 66 29.60 -9.62 3.84
CA ASP A 66 30.22 -9.52 5.17
C ASP A 66 31.44 -10.44 5.23
N ASP A 67 32.51 -10.02 4.56
CA ASP A 67 33.80 -10.74 4.48
C ASP A 67 34.91 -10.06 5.30
N GLY A 68 34.55 -9.04 6.09
CA GLY A 68 35.48 -8.22 6.87
C GLY A 68 36.17 -7.11 6.08
N SER A 69 35.95 -7.02 4.76
CA SER A 69 36.48 -5.94 3.92
C SER A 69 35.51 -4.76 3.78
N HIS A 70 34.21 -5.04 3.87
CA HIS A 70 33.15 -4.06 3.71
C HIS A 70 32.73 -3.41 5.03
N SER A 71 32.38 -2.12 4.97
CA SER A 71 31.78 -1.41 6.10
C SER A 71 30.35 -1.90 6.37
N ALA A 72 29.84 -1.62 7.57
CA ALA A 72 28.45 -1.96 7.92
C ALA A 72 27.44 -1.35 6.94
N GLU A 73 27.65 -0.10 6.49
CA GLU A 73 26.78 0.56 5.52
C GLU A 73 26.78 -0.13 4.15
N GLU A 74 27.94 -0.59 3.70
CA GLU A 74 28.07 -1.31 2.44
C GLU A 74 27.35 -2.67 2.49
N VAL A 75 27.52 -3.42 3.59
CA VAL A 75 26.81 -4.69 3.83
C VAL A 75 25.29 -4.47 3.87
N MET A 76 24.81 -3.41 4.54
CA MET A 76 23.40 -3.03 4.53
C MET A 76 22.90 -2.73 3.11
N ALA A 77 23.63 -1.91 2.36
CA ALA A 77 23.26 -1.50 1.01
C ALA A 77 23.24 -2.68 0.03
N MET A 78 24.26 -3.53 0.06
CA MET A 78 24.37 -4.75 -0.76
C MET A 78 23.24 -5.73 -0.47
N THR A 79 22.90 -5.92 0.80
CA THR A 79 21.78 -6.79 1.17
C THR A 79 20.45 -6.22 0.69
N ARG A 80 20.17 -4.93 0.93
CA ARG A 80 18.92 -4.27 0.52
C ARG A 80 18.77 -4.18 -1.01
N ARG A 81 19.88 -4.21 -1.76
CA ARG A 81 19.87 -4.32 -3.22
C ARG A 81 19.34 -5.66 -3.73
N ARG A 82 19.28 -6.74 -2.94
CA ARG A 82 18.73 -8.03 -3.40
C ARG A 82 17.20 -8.15 -3.29
N VAL A 83 16.54 -7.12 -2.74
CA VAL A 83 15.07 -7.09 -2.64
C VAL A 83 14.42 -7.11 -4.03
N ARG A 84 13.30 -7.84 -4.18
CA ARG A 84 12.57 -7.95 -5.45
C ARG A 84 12.21 -6.56 -6.01
N PRO A 85 12.23 -6.36 -7.34
CA PRO A 85 11.96 -5.05 -7.95
C PRO A 85 10.63 -4.42 -7.53
N GLU A 86 9.58 -5.21 -7.38
CA GLU A 86 8.26 -4.72 -6.96
C GLU A 86 8.27 -4.13 -5.54
N VAL A 87 9.00 -4.75 -4.63
CA VAL A 87 9.10 -4.28 -3.25
C VAL A 87 9.93 -2.99 -3.21
N LYS A 88 11.00 -2.89 -4.01
CA LYS A 88 11.76 -1.65 -4.15
C LYS A 88 10.89 -0.51 -4.67
N ARG A 89 10.07 -0.74 -5.70
CA ARG A 89 9.14 0.29 -6.22
C ARG A 89 8.23 0.82 -5.12
N ARG A 90 7.65 -0.06 -4.31
CA ARG A 90 6.79 0.33 -3.18
C ARG A 90 7.54 1.10 -2.11
N ILE A 91 8.76 0.67 -1.78
CA ILE A 91 9.59 1.40 -0.81
C ILE A 91 9.86 2.82 -1.33
N MET A 92 10.25 2.98 -2.59
CA MET A 92 10.54 4.30 -3.19
C MET A 92 9.31 5.23 -3.16
N ILE A 93 8.14 4.73 -3.58
CA ILE A 93 6.89 5.50 -3.57
C ILE A 93 6.51 5.89 -2.13
N GLY A 94 6.62 4.95 -1.18
CA GLY A 94 6.33 5.20 0.23
C GLY A 94 7.27 6.24 0.85
N THR A 95 8.57 6.14 0.59
CA THR A 95 9.54 7.13 1.06
C THR A 95 9.31 8.50 0.45
N TYR A 96 8.87 8.58 -0.81
CA TYR A 96 8.53 9.85 -1.45
C TYR A 96 7.28 10.46 -0.82
N ALA A 97 6.23 9.67 -0.60
CA ALA A 97 5.00 10.14 0.04
C ALA A 97 5.22 10.60 1.49
N LEU A 98 6.21 10.04 2.19
CA LEU A 98 6.59 10.43 3.56
C LEU A 98 7.67 11.51 3.62
N SER A 99 8.26 11.90 2.49
CA SER A 99 9.35 12.88 2.48
C SER A 99 8.90 14.28 2.91
N ALA A 100 9.84 15.03 3.50
CA ALA A 100 9.59 16.40 3.95
C ALA A 100 9.10 17.27 2.78
N GLY A 101 7.94 17.91 2.96
CA GLY A 101 7.26 18.71 1.92
C GLY A 101 6.12 17.99 1.19
N TYR A 102 6.10 16.66 1.17
CA TYR A 102 5.09 15.87 0.45
C TYR A 102 4.14 15.09 1.36
N TYR A 103 4.47 14.98 2.65
CA TYR A 103 3.67 14.30 3.66
C TYR A 103 2.22 14.82 3.75
N ASP A 104 2.03 16.14 3.84
CA ASP A 104 0.70 16.73 3.94
C ASP A 104 -0.09 16.63 2.63
N ALA A 105 0.62 16.77 1.52
CA ALA A 105 0.05 16.77 0.17
C ALA A 105 -0.48 15.38 -0.22
N TYR A 106 0.27 14.31 0.07
CA TYR A 106 -0.11 12.96 -0.36
C TYR A 106 -0.62 12.09 0.79
N TYR A 107 0.20 11.89 1.83
CA TYR A 107 -0.12 10.92 2.87
C TYR A 107 -1.31 11.34 3.75
N ASN A 108 -1.32 12.59 4.23
CA ASN A 108 -2.44 13.09 5.02
C ASN A 108 -3.71 13.26 4.18
N GLN A 109 -3.60 13.63 2.90
CA GLN A 109 -4.75 13.66 2.01
C GLN A 109 -5.36 12.26 1.82
N ALA A 110 -4.52 11.26 1.54
CA ALA A 110 -4.97 9.89 1.38
C ALA A 110 -5.62 9.33 2.66
N ARG A 111 -5.05 9.61 3.84
CA ARG A 111 -5.64 9.21 5.13
C ARG A 111 -6.98 9.86 5.41
N ARG A 112 -7.21 11.11 4.96
CA ARG A 112 -8.52 11.76 5.07
C ARG A 112 -9.57 11.11 4.18
N CYS A 113 -9.21 10.67 2.97
CA CYS A 113 -10.13 9.99 2.06
C CYS A 113 -10.47 8.55 2.49
N ALA A 114 -9.56 7.89 3.22
CA ALA A 114 -9.71 6.51 3.68
C ALA A 114 -10.39 6.37 5.06
N ARG A 115 -10.75 7.48 5.70
CA ARG A 115 -11.34 7.54 7.05
C ARG A 115 -12.80 7.96 6.97
#